data_AF-A0A9P0AH12-F1
#
_entry.id   AF-A0A9P0AH12-F1
#
_cell.length_a   1.000
_cell.length_b   1.000
_cell.length_c   1.000
_cell.angle_alpha   90.00
_cell.angle_beta   90.00
_cell.angle_gamma   90.00
#
_symmetry.space_group_name_H-M   'P 1'
#
loop_
_entity.id
_entity.type
_entity.pdbx_description
1 polymer ?
#
loop_
_entity_poly.entity_id
_entity_poly.type
_entity_poly.pdbx_seq_one_letter_code
_entity_poly.pdbx_strand_id
1 'polypeptide(L)'
;MRLEAIIPDFPANTTHGPINFYDFAGDSWVVLFSHPADFTPVCTTELGRMAVHLPEFEKRNVKLLALSCDKLETHTDWVNLLGSELPHKISAVDTPRARGKTPVVGGVNMLHKMIVDVMLCRVRRINNAFYFSNKDIKSYCQDIPGEFPYPIISDESRELAVKLDMLNEADRENPDTAMTVRALYVISPDKRLRLSMVYPTSTGRNVDELLRVIDSLQLHDRLKVIATPANWVPGDKVMILPTVTDEQIQELFPEGAVDSVSMPSGKCYVRTTTKY
;
A
#
# COMPACT_ATOMS: atom_id res chain seq x y z
N MET A 1 -3.18 2.59 18.36
CA MET A 1 -4.68 2.75 18.33
C MET A 1 -5.42 1.53 18.88
N ARG A 2 -6.65 1.66 19.40
CA ARG A 2 -7.46 0.54 19.94
C ARG A 2 -8.55 0.10 18.95
N LEU A 3 -8.92 -1.19 18.97
CA LEU A 3 -10.04 -1.70 18.18
C LEU A 3 -11.34 -0.94 18.48
N GLU A 4 -12.19 -0.81 17.47
CA GLU A 4 -13.46 -0.08 17.46
C GLU A 4 -13.35 1.45 17.66
N ALA A 5 -12.14 1.97 17.85
CA ALA A 5 -11.89 3.41 17.83
C ALA A 5 -12.20 3.98 16.45
N ILE A 6 -12.84 5.15 16.42
CA ILE A 6 -13.08 5.90 15.18
C ILE A 6 -11.75 6.50 14.74
N ILE A 7 -11.35 6.21 13.50
CA ILE A 7 -10.22 6.84 12.86
C ILE A 7 -10.60 8.30 12.61
N PRO A 8 -9.80 9.26 13.10
CA PRO A 8 -10.10 10.67 12.90
C PRO A 8 -10.05 11.01 11.41
N ASP A 9 -10.90 11.92 10.96
CA ASP A 9 -10.73 12.48 9.62
C ASP A 9 -9.44 13.31 9.58
N PHE A 10 -8.80 13.34 8.41
CA PHE A 10 -7.58 14.10 8.19
C PHE A 10 -7.41 14.46 6.71
N PRO A 11 -6.88 15.66 6.42
CA PRO A 11 -6.36 15.97 5.11
C PRO A 11 -4.98 15.32 4.91
N ALA A 12 -4.67 14.88 3.70
CA ALA A 12 -3.35 14.36 3.34
C ALA A 12 -3.02 14.64 1.87
N ASN A 13 -1.75 14.93 1.59
CA ASN A 13 -1.24 14.96 0.23
C ASN A 13 -0.84 13.54 -0.19
N THR A 14 -1.27 13.11 -1.38
CA THR A 14 -0.96 11.77 -1.89
C THR A 14 -0.45 11.82 -3.33
N THR A 15 0.14 10.72 -3.78
CA THR A 15 0.53 10.53 -5.19
C THR A 15 -0.63 10.69 -6.18
N HIS A 16 -1.88 10.58 -5.74
CA HIS A 16 -3.08 10.75 -6.57
C HIS A 16 -3.78 12.10 -6.34
N GLY A 17 -3.10 13.06 -5.69
CA GLY A 17 -3.63 14.36 -5.31
C GLY A 17 -4.04 14.43 -3.82
N PRO A 18 -4.47 15.60 -3.35
CA PRO A 18 -4.90 15.79 -1.97
C PRO A 18 -6.23 15.06 -1.69
N ILE A 19 -6.36 14.51 -0.48
CA ILE A 19 -7.56 13.83 -0.01
C ILE A 19 -7.98 14.34 1.37
N ASN A 20 -9.26 14.22 1.70
CA ASN A 20 -9.71 14.01 3.08
C ASN A 20 -9.99 12.51 3.28
N PHE A 21 -9.61 11.95 4.42
CA PHE A 21 -9.72 10.52 4.67
C PHE A 21 -11.16 10.02 4.56
N TYR A 22 -12.15 10.76 5.09
CA TYR A 22 -13.54 10.31 5.05
C TYR A 22 -14.13 10.33 3.64
N ASP A 23 -13.83 11.35 2.85
CA ASP A 23 -14.23 11.46 1.45
C ASP A 23 -13.58 10.35 0.61
N PHE A 24 -12.29 10.09 0.82
CA PHE A 24 -11.56 9.00 0.17
C PHE A 24 -12.17 7.64 0.51
N ALA A 25 -12.45 7.39 1.79
CA ALA A 25 -13.02 6.13 2.24
C ALA A 25 -14.44 5.93 1.66
N GLY A 26 -15.32 6.94 1.78
CA GLY A 26 -16.73 6.81 1.42
C GLY A 26 -17.39 5.64 2.16
N ASP A 27 -18.15 4.82 1.43
CA ASP A 27 -18.80 3.60 1.95
C ASP A 27 -17.93 2.33 1.78
N SER A 28 -16.65 2.49 1.44
CA SER A 28 -15.70 1.39 1.31
C SER A 28 -14.99 1.09 2.61
N TRP A 29 -14.55 -0.15 2.76
CA TRP A 29 -13.49 -0.49 3.71
C TRP A 29 -12.18 0.14 3.25
N VAL A 30 -11.27 0.43 4.18
CA VAL A 30 -9.93 0.94 3.87
C VAL A 30 -8.88 0.11 4.58
N VAL A 31 -7.88 -0.34 3.85
CA VAL A 31 -6.61 -0.79 4.42
C VAL A 31 -5.64 0.38 4.35
N LEU A 32 -5.39 1.00 5.50
CA LEU A 32 -4.36 2.01 5.67
C LEU A 32 -3.10 1.35 6.20
N PHE A 33 -1.98 1.45 5.49
CA PHE A 33 -0.76 0.78 5.88
C PHE A 33 0.47 1.65 5.68
N SER A 34 1.39 1.62 6.63
CA SER A 34 2.64 2.37 6.55
C SER A 34 3.80 1.51 6.05
N HIS A 35 4.83 2.16 5.52
CA HIS A 35 6.13 1.56 5.22
C HIS A 35 7.27 2.46 5.72
N PRO A 36 8.42 1.91 6.15
CA PRO A 36 9.46 2.73 6.75
C PRO A 36 10.05 3.83 5.87
N ALA A 37 10.41 3.50 4.63
CA ALA A 37 10.97 4.44 3.67
C ALA A 37 10.78 3.97 2.22
N ASP A 38 10.66 4.91 1.31
CA ASP A 38 10.81 4.72 -0.13
C ASP A 38 12.19 4.14 -0.48
N PHE A 39 12.33 3.58 -1.69
CA PHE A 39 13.59 3.02 -2.20
C PHE A 39 14.25 1.96 -1.30
N THR A 40 13.46 1.23 -0.51
CA THR A 40 13.94 0.12 0.33
C THR A 40 13.38 -1.23 -0.14
N PRO A 41 14.17 -2.32 -0.08
CA PRO A 41 13.85 -3.56 -0.81
C PRO A 41 12.53 -4.21 -0.36
N VAL A 42 12.31 -4.34 0.95
CA VAL A 42 11.10 -4.97 1.49
C VAL A 42 9.86 -4.11 1.23
N CYS A 43 9.97 -2.78 1.26
CA CYS A 43 8.84 -1.91 0.96
C CYS A 43 8.44 -2.03 -0.53
N THR A 44 9.42 -2.12 -1.43
CA THR A 44 9.18 -2.33 -2.87
C THR A 44 8.39 -3.63 -3.11
N THR A 45 8.77 -4.71 -2.44
CA THR A 45 8.07 -6.00 -2.60
C THR A 45 6.66 -5.96 -2.02
N GLU A 46 6.45 -5.30 -0.88
CA GLU A 46 5.14 -5.20 -0.24
C GLU A 46 4.15 -4.35 -1.03
N LEU A 47 4.55 -3.14 -1.43
CA LEU A 47 3.67 -2.26 -2.21
C LEU A 47 3.33 -2.89 -3.56
N GLY A 48 4.33 -3.50 -4.20
CA GLY A 48 4.12 -4.21 -5.45
C GLY A 48 3.17 -5.41 -5.30
N ARG A 49 3.32 -6.22 -4.24
CA ARG A 49 2.41 -7.34 -3.97
C ARG A 49 0.97 -6.87 -3.71
N MET A 50 0.79 -5.81 -2.91
CA MET A 50 -0.52 -5.19 -2.70
C MET A 50 -1.13 -4.68 -4.02
N ALA A 51 -0.33 -4.07 -4.90
CA ALA A 51 -0.79 -3.56 -6.19
C ALA A 51 -1.27 -4.69 -7.12
N VAL A 52 -0.54 -5.80 -7.18
CA VAL A 52 -0.95 -7.00 -7.93
C VAL A 52 -2.26 -7.59 -7.40
N HIS A 53 -2.51 -7.50 -6.08
CA HIS A 53 -3.71 -8.03 -5.44
C HIS A 53 -4.86 -7.01 -5.36
N LEU A 54 -4.69 -5.78 -5.87
CA LEU A 54 -5.72 -4.74 -5.81
C LEU A 54 -7.10 -5.24 -6.30
N PRO A 55 -7.22 -6.01 -7.41
CA PRO A 55 -8.52 -6.52 -7.83
C PRO A 55 -9.22 -7.41 -6.78
N GLU A 56 -8.47 -8.10 -5.92
CA GLU A 56 -9.03 -8.90 -4.83
C GLU A 56 -9.56 -8.04 -3.68
N PHE A 57 -8.93 -6.88 -3.42
CA PHE A 57 -9.44 -5.89 -2.48
C PHE A 57 -10.69 -5.20 -3.03
N GLU A 58 -10.69 -4.83 -4.31
CA GLU A 58 -11.83 -4.18 -4.96
C GLU A 58 -13.08 -5.07 -4.96
N LYS A 59 -12.93 -6.39 -5.22
CA LYS A 59 -14.02 -7.38 -5.09
C LYS A 59 -14.69 -7.38 -3.71
N ARG A 60 -13.97 -6.94 -2.67
CA ARG A 60 -14.42 -6.87 -1.28
C ARG A 60 -14.86 -5.45 -0.89
N ASN A 61 -14.96 -4.51 -1.83
CA ASN A 61 -15.20 -3.09 -1.55
C ASN A 61 -14.18 -2.51 -0.57
N VAL A 62 -12.89 -2.81 -0.78
CA VAL A 62 -11.77 -2.35 0.04
C VAL A 62 -10.85 -1.47 -0.81
N LYS A 63 -10.55 -0.28 -0.30
CA LYS A 63 -9.55 0.65 -0.85
C LYS A 63 -8.22 0.50 -0.12
N LEU A 64 -7.13 0.65 -0.84
CA LEU A 64 -5.78 0.66 -0.29
C LEU A 64 -5.27 2.10 -0.15
N LEU A 65 -4.58 2.38 0.95
CA LEU A 65 -3.96 3.68 1.23
C LEU A 65 -2.62 3.44 1.92
N ALA A 66 -1.52 3.76 1.23
CA ALA A 66 -0.18 3.65 1.79
C ALA A 66 0.24 4.96 2.49
N LEU A 67 1.23 4.89 3.39
CA LEU A 67 1.78 6.06 4.09
C LEU A 67 3.27 5.86 4.41
N SER A 68 4.10 6.87 4.17
CA SER A 68 5.40 7.00 4.85
C SER A 68 5.71 8.46 5.15
N CYS A 69 6.80 8.67 5.88
CA CYS A 69 7.28 10.01 6.24
C CYS A 69 8.15 10.66 5.15
N ASP A 70 8.27 10.02 3.97
CA ASP A 70 9.02 10.59 2.84
C ASP A 70 8.21 11.66 2.11
N LYS A 71 8.86 12.35 1.17
CA LYS A 71 8.27 13.46 0.43
C LYS A 71 7.37 12.96 -0.69
N LEU A 72 6.40 13.77 -1.09
CA LEU A 72 5.52 13.41 -2.21
C LEU A 72 6.30 13.18 -3.53
N GLU A 73 7.36 13.96 -3.75
CA GLU A 73 8.25 13.81 -4.91
C GLU A 73 8.94 12.45 -4.92
N THR A 74 9.44 11.99 -3.75
CA THR A 74 10.12 10.69 -3.66
C THR A 74 9.17 9.53 -3.90
N HIS A 75 7.93 9.61 -3.39
CA HIS A 75 6.91 8.60 -3.69
C HIS A 75 6.65 8.53 -5.19
N THR A 76 6.47 9.69 -5.82
CA THR A 76 6.13 9.81 -7.25
C THR A 76 7.23 9.24 -8.12
N ASP A 77 8.50 9.57 -7.81
CA ASP A 77 9.66 9.02 -8.47
C ASP A 77 9.76 7.50 -8.29
N TRP A 78 9.45 6.99 -7.10
CA TRP A 78 9.55 5.57 -6.78
C TRP A 78 8.47 4.72 -7.48
N VAL A 79 7.23 5.22 -7.54
CA VAL A 79 6.11 4.51 -8.19
C VAL A 79 6.02 4.76 -9.70
N ASN A 80 6.62 5.87 -10.17
CA ASN A 80 6.54 6.36 -11.53
C ASN A 80 5.14 6.32 -12.14
N LEU A 81 4.32 7.22 -11.61
CA LEU A 81 3.22 7.82 -12.34
C LEU A 81 3.84 8.58 -13.53
N LEU A 82 3.46 8.22 -14.75
CA LEU A 82 3.90 8.95 -15.93
C LEU A 82 2.95 10.14 -16.11
N GLY A 83 3.35 11.33 -15.65
CA GLY A 83 2.80 12.59 -16.17
C GLY A 83 1.75 13.30 -15.31
N SER A 84 2.10 13.69 -14.08
CA SER A 84 1.52 14.91 -13.51
C SER A 84 2.51 16.05 -13.70
N GLU A 85 2.15 17.03 -14.53
CA GLU A 85 2.86 18.30 -14.57
C GLU A 85 2.81 18.94 -13.17
N LEU A 86 3.91 18.90 -12.43
CA LEU A 86 4.06 19.73 -11.24
C LEU A 86 4.07 21.21 -11.69
N PRO A 87 3.21 22.08 -11.14
CA PRO A 87 3.10 23.46 -11.62
C PRO A 87 4.17 24.34 -10.97
N HIS A 88 5.45 24.18 -11.31
CA HIS A 88 6.47 25.16 -10.92
C HIS A 88 7.49 25.43 -12.04
N LYS A 89 7.24 26.52 -12.79
CA LYS A 89 8.25 27.19 -13.61
C LYS A 89 9.26 27.88 -12.69
N ILE A 90 10.52 27.49 -12.74
CA ILE A 90 11.64 28.35 -12.36
C ILE A 90 12.45 28.62 -13.63
N SER A 91 12.44 29.88 -14.06
CA SER A 91 13.22 30.36 -15.21
C SER A 91 14.71 30.33 -14.89
N ALA A 92 15.49 29.62 -15.71
CA ALA A 92 16.95 29.63 -15.62
C ALA A 92 17.48 31.05 -15.87
N VAL A 93 18.33 31.52 -14.96
CA VAL A 93 19.07 32.78 -15.07
C VAL A 93 20.24 32.57 -16.05
N ASP A 94 20.30 33.41 -17.07
CA ASP A 94 21.38 33.44 -18.06
C ASP A 94 22.75 33.73 -17.42
N THR A 95 23.77 32.95 -17.81
CA THR A 95 25.19 33.35 -17.66
C THR A 95 25.91 33.26 -19.00
N PRO A 96 26.89 34.14 -19.30
CA PRO A 96 27.30 34.44 -20.66
C PRO A 96 28.36 33.46 -21.19
N ARG A 97 28.17 32.95 -22.41
CA ARG A 97 29.18 32.18 -23.17
C ARG A 97 30.32 33.07 -23.67
N ALA A 98 31.55 32.79 -23.23
CA ALA A 98 32.77 33.28 -23.87
C ALA A 98 33.02 32.54 -25.20
N ARG A 99 33.30 33.29 -26.27
CA ARG A 99 33.64 32.79 -27.62
C ARG A 99 35.15 32.63 -27.78
N GLY A 100 35.60 31.44 -28.16
CA GLY A 100 36.96 31.17 -28.65
C GLY A 100 36.91 30.43 -30.00
N LYS A 101 37.63 30.96 -31.00
CA LYS A 101 37.67 30.51 -32.41
C LYS A 101 38.68 29.38 -32.60
N THR A 102 38.43 28.45 -33.53
CA THR A 102 39.47 27.63 -34.18
C THR A 102 39.29 27.57 -35.70
N PRO A 103 40.38 27.54 -36.50
CA PRO A 103 40.34 27.63 -37.96
C PRO A 103 40.41 26.26 -38.67
N VAL A 104 40.13 26.28 -39.98
CA VAL A 104 39.90 25.14 -40.89
C VAL A 104 41.14 24.83 -41.73
N VAL A 105 41.55 23.55 -41.81
CA VAL A 105 42.37 22.89 -42.87
C VAL A 105 42.02 21.39 -42.77
N GLY A 106 41.77 20.54 -43.78
CA GLY A 106 42.10 20.48 -45.20
C GLY A 106 42.87 19.17 -45.47
N GLY A 107 42.25 18.15 -46.10
CA GLY A 107 42.94 16.94 -46.61
C GLY A 107 42.52 15.60 -46.00
N VAL A 108 42.08 14.68 -46.85
CA VAL A 108 41.33 13.44 -46.52
C VAL A 108 42.27 12.24 -46.41
N ASN A 109 42.10 11.39 -45.39
CA ASN A 109 42.61 10.02 -45.38
C ASN A 109 41.48 9.08 -44.91
N MET A 110 41.10 8.12 -45.75
CA MET A 110 39.85 7.34 -45.65
C MET A 110 39.79 6.36 -44.46
N LEU A 111 40.88 6.21 -43.68
CA LEU A 111 40.88 5.47 -42.41
C LEU A 111 40.63 6.34 -41.17
N HIS A 112 40.77 7.67 -41.26
CA HIS A 112 40.44 8.58 -40.15
C HIS A 112 38.95 8.92 -40.08
N LYS A 113 38.20 8.72 -41.17
CA LYS A 113 36.75 8.95 -41.20
C LYS A 113 35.97 7.86 -40.44
N MET A 114 36.48 6.64 -40.40
CA MET A 114 35.86 5.53 -39.65
C MET A 114 36.04 5.64 -38.13
N ILE A 115 37.17 6.18 -37.65
CA ILE A 115 37.39 6.39 -36.21
C ILE A 115 36.59 7.61 -35.73
N VAL A 116 36.50 8.66 -36.55
CA VAL A 116 35.72 9.86 -36.23
C VAL A 116 34.20 9.59 -36.31
N ASP A 117 33.70 8.72 -37.20
CA ASP A 117 32.28 8.34 -37.21
C ASP A 117 31.91 7.40 -36.04
N VAL A 118 32.81 6.54 -35.56
CA VAL A 118 32.57 5.75 -34.33
C VAL A 118 32.63 6.63 -33.07
N MET A 119 33.41 7.73 -33.08
CA MET A 119 33.45 8.71 -31.98
C MET A 119 32.32 9.75 -32.04
N LEU A 120 31.87 10.20 -33.23
CA LEU A 120 30.74 11.13 -33.39
C LEU A 120 29.38 10.43 -33.27
N CYS A 121 29.29 9.13 -33.57
CA CYS A 121 28.11 8.32 -33.20
C CYS A 121 27.99 8.14 -31.68
N ARG A 122 29.07 8.43 -30.92
CA ARG A 122 29.09 8.38 -29.46
C ARG A 122 28.93 9.74 -28.77
N VAL A 123 29.06 10.85 -29.49
CA VAL A 123 28.92 12.22 -28.92
C VAL A 123 27.71 12.99 -29.45
N ARG A 124 27.01 12.53 -30.51
CA ARG A 124 25.70 13.05 -30.94
C ARG A 124 24.49 12.35 -30.31
N ARG A 125 24.67 11.71 -29.15
CA ARG A 125 23.59 11.11 -28.34
C ARG A 125 23.54 11.68 -26.92
N ILE A 126 23.90 12.95 -26.75
CA ILE A 126 23.79 13.67 -25.48
C ILE A 126 23.01 14.96 -25.72
N ASN A 127 21.76 14.82 -26.16
CA ASN A 127 20.73 15.87 -26.10
C ASN A 127 19.31 15.27 -26.17
N ASN A 128 19.16 13.99 -25.82
CA ASN A 128 17.92 13.54 -25.21
C ASN A 128 18.21 13.44 -23.73
N ALA A 129 17.66 14.36 -22.95
CA ALA A 129 17.31 14.07 -21.57
C ALA A 129 16.31 12.90 -21.62
N PHE A 130 16.83 11.68 -21.76
CA PHE A 130 16.13 10.50 -21.27
C PHE A 130 16.09 10.71 -19.76
N TYR A 131 15.02 11.35 -19.29
CA TYR A 131 14.57 11.12 -17.93
C TYR A 131 14.45 9.60 -17.81
N PHE A 132 15.45 8.98 -17.18
CA PHE A 132 15.28 7.63 -16.66
C PHE A 132 14.17 7.78 -15.62
N SER A 133 12.92 7.53 -16.02
CA SER A 133 11.86 7.37 -15.05
C SER A 133 12.27 6.15 -14.20
N ASN A 134 12.65 6.36 -12.94
CA ASN A 134 13.02 5.32 -11.96
C ASN A 134 11.84 4.38 -11.62
N LYS A 135 11.49 3.44 -12.50
CA LYS A 135 10.26 2.62 -12.37
C LYS A 135 10.48 1.50 -11.37
N ASP A 136 10.99 1.77 -10.18
CA ASP A 136 11.61 0.75 -9.34
C ASP A 136 10.59 -0.32 -8.92
N ILE A 137 9.41 0.09 -8.44
CA ILE A 137 8.36 -0.88 -8.08
C ILE A 137 7.89 -1.67 -9.30
N LYS A 138 7.62 -1.02 -10.43
CA LYS A 138 7.15 -1.70 -11.66
C LYS A 138 8.22 -2.59 -12.31
N SER A 139 9.49 -2.23 -12.17
CA SER A 139 10.61 -3.00 -12.71
C SER A 139 10.77 -4.32 -11.96
N TYR A 140 10.49 -4.31 -10.66
CA TYR A 140 10.46 -5.50 -9.82
C TYR A 140 9.15 -6.29 -9.93
N CYS A 141 8.01 -5.60 -9.90
CA CYS A 141 6.67 -6.17 -9.99
C CYS A 141 6.07 -5.88 -11.37
N GLN A 142 6.46 -6.69 -12.36
CA GLN A 142 6.02 -6.55 -13.76
C GLN A 142 4.53 -6.83 -13.97
N ASP A 143 3.89 -7.49 -13.00
CA ASP A 143 2.47 -7.84 -13.03
C ASP A 143 1.54 -6.69 -12.67
N ILE A 144 2.06 -5.50 -12.30
CA ILE A 144 1.23 -4.33 -12.02
C ILE A 144 0.67 -3.77 -13.34
N PRO A 145 -0.66 -3.75 -13.53
CA PRO A 145 -1.24 -3.23 -14.76
C PRO A 145 -1.19 -1.70 -14.79
N GLY A 146 -0.50 -1.13 -15.77
CA GLY A 146 -0.57 0.31 -16.06
C GLY A 146 0.11 1.21 -15.02
N GLU A 147 -0.62 2.20 -14.50
CA GLU A 147 -0.14 3.13 -13.47
C GLU A 147 -0.20 2.51 -12.07
N PHE A 148 0.58 3.05 -11.13
CA PHE A 148 0.57 2.52 -9.77
C PHE A 148 -0.81 2.80 -9.15
N PRO A 149 -1.53 1.78 -8.65
CA PRO A 149 -2.99 1.84 -8.69
C PRO A 149 -3.66 2.34 -7.40
N TYR A 150 -2.89 2.71 -6.37
CA TYR A 150 -3.44 3.28 -5.13
C TYR A 150 -2.55 4.42 -4.58
N PRO A 151 -3.13 5.36 -3.82
CA PRO A 151 -2.42 6.50 -3.28
C PRO A 151 -1.41 6.14 -2.19
N ILE A 152 -0.29 6.87 -2.17
CA ILE A 152 0.68 6.90 -1.07
C ILE A 152 0.63 8.29 -0.44
N ILE A 153 0.32 8.37 0.85
CA ILE A 153 0.36 9.59 1.67
C ILE A 153 1.81 9.97 1.95
N SER A 154 2.12 11.23 1.74
CA SER A 154 3.33 11.88 2.22
C SER A 154 3.07 12.55 3.57
N ASP A 155 3.64 11.99 4.63
CA ASP A 155 3.53 12.49 6.01
C ASP A 155 4.87 13.10 6.48
N GLU A 156 5.38 14.10 5.74
CA GLU A 156 6.67 14.74 6.05
C GLU A 156 6.70 15.34 7.47
N SER A 157 5.56 15.77 8.02
CA SER A 157 5.48 16.32 9.38
C SER A 157 5.47 15.25 10.47
N ARG A 158 5.27 13.97 10.13
CA ARG A 158 5.03 12.85 11.05
C ARG A 158 3.75 13.00 11.89
N GLU A 159 2.92 14.02 11.64
CA GLU A 159 1.74 14.29 12.45
C GLU A 159 0.73 13.14 12.36
N LEU A 160 0.54 12.57 11.16
CA LEU A 160 -0.36 11.44 10.99
C LEU A 160 0.24 10.17 11.60
N ALA A 161 1.54 9.91 11.40
CA ALA A 161 2.23 8.77 11.96
C ALA A 161 2.20 8.76 13.50
N VAL A 162 2.36 9.93 14.15
CA VAL A 162 2.18 10.08 15.60
C VAL A 162 0.73 9.87 15.99
N LYS A 163 -0.21 10.57 15.35
CA LYS A 163 -1.64 10.52 15.67
C LYS A 163 -2.21 9.12 15.54
N LEU A 164 -1.74 8.38 14.55
CA LEU A 164 -2.18 7.04 14.25
C LEU A 164 -1.34 5.97 14.95
N ASP A 165 -0.31 6.32 15.73
CA ASP A 165 0.51 5.36 16.49
C ASP A 165 1.25 4.37 15.57
N MET A 166 1.87 4.91 14.51
CA MET A 166 2.59 4.17 13.46
C MET A 166 4.11 4.34 13.52
N LEU A 167 4.65 5.05 14.51
CA LEU A 167 6.09 5.23 14.69
C LEU A 167 6.70 4.14 15.58
N ASN A 168 8.00 3.92 15.41
CA ASN A 168 8.76 3.08 16.34
C ASN A 168 8.90 3.81 17.69
N GLU A 169 8.63 3.11 18.80
CA GLU A 169 8.76 3.67 20.16
C GLU A 169 10.14 4.28 20.42
N ALA A 170 11.20 3.63 19.93
CA ALA A 170 12.59 4.06 20.16
C ALA A 170 12.91 5.42 19.53
N ASP A 171 12.27 5.74 18.41
CA ASP A 171 12.62 6.90 17.58
C ASP A 171 11.48 7.93 17.52
N ARG A 172 10.34 7.68 18.17
CA ARG A 172 9.12 8.51 18.03
C ARG A 172 9.32 9.98 18.42
N GLU A 173 10.29 10.27 19.29
CA GLU A 173 10.57 11.61 19.80
C GLU A 173 11.67 12.32 19.00
N ASN A 174 12.33 11.61 18.07
CA ASN A 174 13.40 12.17 17.24
C ASN A 174 12.88 12.46 15.82
N PRO A 175 12.53 13.71 15.48
CA PRO A 175 11.96 14.06 14.18
C PRO A 175 12.89 13.75 13.00
N ASP A 176 14.21 13.70 13.22
CA ASP A 176 15.19 13.44 12.17
C ASP A 176 15.31 11.95 11.82
N THR A 177 15.00 11.06 12.77
CA THR A 177 15.13 9.60 12.60
C THR A 177 13.82 8.83 12.71
N ALA A 178 12.73 9.49 13.13
CA ALA A 178 11.43 8.88 13.26
C ALA A 178 10.92 8.42 11.88
N MET A 179 10.88 7.11 11.72
CA MET A 179 10.28 6.41 10.59
C MET A 179 9.07 5.64 11.06
N THR A 180 8.10 5.46 10.17
CA THR A 180 7.00 4.56 10.45
C THR A 180 7.47 3.11 10.54
N VAL A 181 6.87 2.33 11.43
CA VAL A 181 6.97 0.85 11.38
C VAL A 181 6.09 0.33 10.24
N ARG A 182 6.03 -0.99 10.05
CA ARG A 182 5.08 -1.61 9.10
C ARG A 182 3.73 -1.81 9.79
N ALA A 183 3.07 -0.71 10.13
CA ALA A 183 1.73 -0.73 10.68
C ALA A 183 0.70 -0.95 9.56
N LEU A 184 -0.40 -1.62 9.88
CA LEU A 184 -1.52 -1.85 8.99
C LEU A 184 -2.81 -1.82 9.78
N TYR A 185 -3.77 -1.05 9.30
CA TYR A 185 -5.10 -0.87 9.87
C TYR A 185 -6.16 -1.23 8.84
N VAL A 186 -7.06 -2.12 9.22
CA VAL A 186 -8.28 -2.43 8.47
C VAL A 186 -9.42 -1.62 9.09
N ILE A 187 -10.02 -0.74 8.29
CA ILE A 187 -10.97 0.28 8.71
C ILE A 187 -12.29 0.01 8.00
N SER A 188 -13.39 -0.05 8.75
CA SER A 188 -14.74 -0.28 8.20
C SER A 188 -15.34 1.00 7.60
N PRO A 189 -16.45 0.87 6.83
CA PRO A 189 -17.15 2.03 6.25
C PRO A 189 -17.60 3.08 7.27
N ASP A 190 -17.90 2.67 8.51
CA ASP A 190 -18.22 3.56 9.64
C ASP A 190 -16.97 4.17 10.30
N LYS A 191 -15.81 4.08 9.64
CA LYS A 191 -14.51 4.65 10.02
C LYS A 191 -13.91 4.05 11.29
N ARG A 192 -14.37 2.88 11.73
CA ARG A 192 -13.82 2.19 12.90
C ARG A 192 -12.63 1.32 12.55
N LEU A 193 -11.64 1.28 13.44
CA LEU A 193 -10.54 0.34 13.36
C LEU A 193 -11.04 -1.07 13.71
N ARG A 194 -11.04 -1.99 12.75
CA ARG A 194 -11.51 -3.37 12.92
C ARG A 194 -10.39 -4.37 13.16
N LEU A 195 -9.21 -4.07 12.66
CA LEU A 195 -8.01 -4.88 12.89
C LEU A 195 -6.75 -4.04 12.75
N SER A 196 -5.74 -4.33 13.57
CA SER A 196 -4.40 -3.77 13.48
C SER A 196 -3.34 -4.86 13.46
N MET A 197 -2.38 -4.73 12.55
CA MET A 197 -1.17 -5.55 12.46
C MET A 197 0.04 -4.62 12.52
N VAL A 198 1.02 -4.92 13.38
CA VAL A 198 2.24 -4.12 13.50
C VAL A 198 3.44 -5.04 13.33
N TYR A 199 4.19 -4.82 12.25
CA TYR A 199 5.37 -5.58 11.91
C TYR A 199 6.63 -4.71 12.08
N PRO A 200 7.75 -5.28 12.55
CA PRO A 200 9.02 -4.57 12.55
C PRO A 200 9.52 -4.37 11.11
N THR A 201 10.46 -3.44 10.93
CA THR A 201 11.04 -3.13 9.61
C THR A 201 11.69 -4.34 8.94
N SER A 202 12.16 -5.31 9.72
CA SER A 202 12.81 -6.55 9.29
C SER A 202 11.88 -7.61 8.69
N THR A 203 10.56 -7.48 8.88
CA THR A 203 9.61 -8.56 8.56
C THR A 203 8.53 -8.07 7.61
N GLY A 204 8.57 -8.58 6.37
CA GLY A 204 7.53 -8.28 5.39
C GLY A 204 6.17 -8.86 5.76
N ARG A 205 5.10 -8.18 5.37
CA ARG A 205 3.70 -8.56 5.59
C ARG A 205 3.26 -9.71 4.68
N ASN A 206 2.24 -10.42 5.13
CA ASN A 206 1.56 -11.44 4.35
C ASN A 206 0.24 -10.89 3.79
N VAL A 207 0.17 -10.70 2.46
CA VAL A 207 -1.03 -10.17 1.78
C VAL A 207 -2.18 -11.17 1.79
N ASP A 208 -1.89 -12.47 1.76
CA ASP A 208 -2.93 -13.50 1.80
C ASP A 208 -3.62 -13.51 3.18
N GLU A 209 -2.85 -13.31 4.25
CA GLU A 209 -3.41 -13.14 5.60
C GLU A 209 -4.30 -11.91 5.70
N LEU A 210 -3.90 -10.80 5.05
CA LEU A 210 -4.72 -9.59 5.01
C LEU A 210 -6.07 -9.84 4.31
N LEU A 211 -6.07 -10.50 3.15
CA LEU A 211 -7.30 -10.86 2.44
C LEU A 211 -8.17 -11.80 3.29
N ARG A 212 -7.56 -12.80 3.95
CA ARG A 212 -8.24 -13.77 4.82
C ARG A 212 -8.92 -13.09 6.01
N VAL A 213 -8.27 -12.13 6.67
CA VAL A 213 -8.89 -11.41 7.80
C VAL A 213 -9.97 -10.44 7.33
N ILE A 214 -9.86 -9.84 6.15
CA ILE A 214 -10.95 -9.04 5.56
C ILE A 214 -12.18 -9.92 5.33
N ASP A 215 -11.99 -11.12 4.76
CA ASP A 215 -13.09 -12.08 4.55
C ASP A 215 -13.75 -12.46 5.88
N SER A 216 -12.96 -12.70 6.93
CA SER A 216 -13.47 -12.98 8.28
C SER A 216 -14.28 -11.82 8.86
N LEU A 217 -13.74 -10.60 8.80
CA LEU A 217 -14.40 -9.39 9.33
C LEU A 217 -15.72 -9.11 8.61
N GLN A 218 -15.72 -9.15 7.29
CA GLN A 218 -16.92 -8.90 6.49
C GLN A 218 -17.95 -10.02 6.64
N LEU A 219 -17.51 -11.27 6.82
CA LEU A 219 -18.42 -12.38 7.11
C LEU A 219 -19.12 -12.17 8.46
N HIS A 220 -18.38 -11.81 9.50
CA HIS A 220 -18.96 -11.52 10.81
C HIS A 220 -19.96 -10.34 10.75
N ASP A 221 -19.66 -9.29 9.98
CA ASP A 221 -20.58 -8.16 9.82
C ASP A 221 -21.91 -8.55 9.17
N ARG A 222 -21.88 -9.50 8.22
CA ARG A 222 -23.09 -10.06 7.59
C ARG A 222 -23.84 -11.01 8.50
N LEU A 223 -23.12 -11.84 9.27
CA LEU A 223 -23.69 -12.86 10.14
C LEU A 223 -23.08 -12.78 11.55
N LYS A 224 -23.60 -11.86 12.37
CA LYS A 224 -23.03 -11.51 13.70
C LYS A 224 -23.09 -12.63 14.74
N VAL A 225 -23.73 -13.75 14.42
CA VAL A 225 -23.87 -14.92 15.29
C VAL A 225 -22.73 -15.93 15.15
N ILE A 226 -21.76 -15.69 14.27
CA ILE A 226 -20.62 -16.58 14.03
C ILE A 226 -19.27 -15.92 14.36
N ALA A 227 -18.25 -16.75 14.53
CA ALA A 227 -16.84 -16.37 14.54
C ALA A 227 -16.01 -17.35 13.70
N THR A 228 -14.98 -16.87 13.02
CA THR A 228 -14.05 -17.73 12.28
C THR A 228 -13.02 -18.35 13.24
N PRO A 229 -12.81 -19.67 13.26
CA PRO A 229 -11.84 -20.33 14.14
C PRO A 229 -10.38 -20.04 13.74
N ALA A 230 -9.44 -20.54 14.54
CA ALA A 230 -8.01 -20.47 14.24
C ALA A 230 -7.70 -21.13 12.88
N ASN A 231 -6.83 -20.49 12.09
CA ASN A 231 -6.43 -20.92 10.75
C ASN A 231 -7.58 -21.04 9.72
N TRP A 232 -8.76 -20.48 10.01
CA TRP A 232 -9.90 -20.50 9.10
C TRP A 232 -9.56 -19.86 7.75
N VAL A 233 -9.94 -20.51 6.66
CA VAL A 233 -10.00 -19.93 5.31
C VAL A 233 -11.44 -19.97 4.78
N PRO A 234 -11.80 -19.11 3.80
CA PRO A 234 -13.14 -19.13 3.20
C PRO A 234 -13.55 -20.53 2.73
N GLY A 235 -14.74 -20.98 3.16
CA GLY A 235 -15.27 -22.32 2.90
C GLY A 235 -15.12 -23.30 4.07
N ASP A 236 -14.23 -23.02 5.03
CA ASP A 236 -14.12 -23.83 6.25
C ASP A 236 -15.31 -23.62 7.19
N LYS A 237 -15.46 -24.53 8.16
CA LYS A 237 -16.43 -24.39 9.25
C LYS A 237 -16.18 -23.11 10.04
N VAL A 238 -17.27 -22.40 10.36
CA VAL A 238 -17.26 -21.30 11.33
C VAL A 238 -17.83 -21.78 12.67
N MET A 239 -17.53 -21.05 13.73
CA MET A 239 -18.05 -21.28 15.07
C MET A 239 -19.32 -20.45 15.28
N ILE A 240 -20.35 -21.02 15.88
CA ILE A 240 -21.53 -20.26 16.33
C ILE A 240 -21.22 -19.71 17.73
N LEU A 241 -21.46 -18.41 17.94
CA LEU A 241 -21.16 -17.74 19.20
C LEU A 241 -21.90 -18.40 20.37
N PRO A 242 -21.30 -18.54 21.56
CA PRO A 242 -21.95 -19.17 22.71
C PRO A 242 -23.23 -18.47 23.19
N THR A 243 -23.41 -17.20 22.84
CA THR A 243 -24.57 -16.37 23.18
C THR A 243 -25.82 -16.71 22.37
N VAL A 244 -25.68 -17.43 21.27
CA VAL A 244 -26.80 -17.81 20.39
C VAL A 244 -27.54 -18.98 21.03
N THR A 245 -28.86 -18.89 21.19
CA THR A 245 -29.66 -19.98 21.77
C THR A 245 -29.97 -21.06 20.74
N ASP A 246 -30.42 -22.23 21.18
CA ASP A 246 -30.76 -23.32 20.26
C ASP A 246 -31.99 -23.00 19.41
N GLU A 247 -32.93 -22.20 19.94
CA GLU A 247 -34.07 -21.68 19.17
C GLU A 247 -33.59 -20.75 18.04
N GLN A 248 -32.67 -19.83 18.34
CA GLN A 248 -32.08 -18.96 17.32
C GLN A 248 -31.31 -19.74 16.26
N ILE A 249 -30.65 -20.84 16.64
CA ILE A 249 -29.97 -21.72 15.67
C ILE A 249 -30.97 -22.31 14.68
N GLN A 250 -32.13 -22.78 15.16
CA GLN A 250 -33.17 -23.36 14.32
C GLN A 250 -33.80 -22.34 13.35
N GLU A 251 -33.84 -21.07 13.73
CA GLU A 251 -34.33 -19.99 12.87
C GLU A 251 -33.29 -19.53 11.83
N LEU A 252 -32.01 -19.51 12.21
CA LEU A 252 -30.93 -18.94 11.40
C LEU A 252 -30.28 -19.95 10.44
N PHE A 253 -30.29 -21.23 10.79
CA PHE A 253 -29.60 -22.27 10.02
C PHE A 253 -30.57 -23.39 9.62
N PRO A 254 -30.41 -23.98 8.41
CA PRO A 254 -31.22 -25.12 7.99
C PRO A 254 -31.13 -26.28 8.98
N GLU A 255 -32.19 -27.09 9.05
CA GLU A 255 -32.21 -28.28 9.90
C GLU A 255 -31.02 -29.20 9.55
N GLY A 256 -30.28 -29.65 10.57
CA GLY A 256 -29.09 -30.48 10.42
C GLY A 256 -27.84 -29.76 9.92
N ALA A 257 -27.85 -28.42 9.76
CA ALA A 257 -26.69 -27.66 9.29
C ALA A 257 -25.64 -27.35 10.38
N VAL A 258 -25.95 -27.63 11.65
CA VAL A 258 -25.09 -27.29 12.79
C VAL A 258 -24.60 -28.55 13.49
N ASP A 259 -23.27 -28.69 13.55
CA ASP A 259 -22.62 -29.73 14.35
C ASP A 259 -22.33 -29.19 15.75
N SER A 260 -22.75 -29.92 16.78
CA SER A 260 -22.52 -29.57 18.18
C SER A 260 -21.73 -30.65 18.90
N VAL A 261 -20.68 -30.25 19.63
CA VAL A 261 -19.80 -31.17 20.36
C VAL A 261 -19.93 -30.94 21.86
N SER A 262 -20.25 -32.02 22.59
CA SER A 262 -20.19 -32.03 24.05
C SER A 262 -18.74 -32.16 24.50
N MET A 263 -18.28 -31.21 25.32
CA MET A 263 -16.92 -31.18 25.84
C MET A 263 -16.82 -31.98 27.15
N PRO A 264 -15.60 -32.41 27.57
CA PRO A 264 -15.42 -33.10 28.87
C PRO A 264 -15.92 -32.32 30.10
N SER A 265 -16.14 -31.01 29.96
CA SER A 265 -16.77 -30.17 30.98
C SER A 265 -18.30 -30.33 31.10
N GLY A 266 -18.92 -31.13 30.23
CA GLY A 266 -20.38 -31.26 30.09
C GLY A 266 -21.04 -30.09 29.35
N LYS A 267 -20.27 -29.09 28.90
CA LYS A 267 -20.78 -27.93 28.15
C LYS A 267 -20.77 -28.19 26.64
N CYS A 268 -21.81 -27.72 25.96
CA CYS A 268 -21.97 -27.81 24.51
C CYS A 268 -21.79 -26.44 23.85
N TYR A 269 -20.58 -25.89 23.89
CA TYR A 269 -20.29 -24.56 23.34
C TYR A 269 -19.52 -24.61 22.02
N VAL A 270 -18.99 -25.78 21.64
CA VAL A 270 -18.34 -26.00 20.36
C VAL A 270 -19.43 -26.36 19.36
N ARG A 271 -19.96 -25.32 18.71
CA ARG A 271 -21.01 -25.41 17.69
C ARG A 271 -20.47 -24.86 16.39
N THR A 272 -20.61 -25.61 15.29
CA THR A 272 -19.99 -25.29 14.01
C THR A 272 -20.93 -25.46 12.84
N THR A 273 -20.70 -24.72 11.75
CA THR A 273 -21.46 -24.87 10.51
C THR A 273 -20.63 -24.47 9.29
N THR A 274 -20.94 -25.06 8.13
CA THR A 274 -20.46 -24.62 6.80
C THR A 274 -21.54 -23.88 6.00
N LYS A 275 -22.72 -23.68 6.58
CA LYS A 275 -23.89 -23.06 5.93
C LYS A 275 -24.06 -21.62 6.41
N TYR A 276 -23.15 -20.75 5.96
CA TYR A 276 -23.11 -19.32 6.29
C TYR A 276 -22.99 -18.47 5.02
#